data_AF-A0A9E4C6N0-F1
#
_entry.id   AF-A0A9E4C6N0-F1
#
_cell.length_a   1.000
_cell.length_b   1.000
_cell.length_c   1.000
_cell.angle_alpha   90.00
_cell.angle_beta   90.00
_cell.angle_gamma   90.00
#
_symmetry.space_group_name_H-M   'P 1'
#
loop_
_entity.id
_entity.type
_entity.pdbx_description
1 polymer ?
#
loop_
_entity_poly.entity_id
_entity_poly.type
_entity_poly.pdbx_seq_one_letter_code
_entity_poly.pdbx_strand_id
1 'polypeptide(L)' 'LAIRALELCGREPDRDCLLKSLRRAAVIDLGGFKLRYGKGDNQGSDAVFLTVVGEGGRYIPTEKIRRPE' A
#
# COMPACT_ATOMS: atom_id res chain seq x y z
N LEU A 1 0.19 0.23 7.21
CA LEU A 1 0.47 -1.17 6.80
C LEU A 1 0.79 -2.08 7.98
N ALA A 2 1.94 -1.92 8.65
CA ALA A 2 2.41 -2.87 9.67
C ALA A 2 1.38 -3.10 10.77
N ILE A 3 0.83 -2.03 11.36
CA ILE A 3 -0.24 -2.09 12.37
C ILE A 3 -1.43 -2.91 11.86
N ARG A 4 -1.92 -2.61 10.65
CA ARG A 4 -3.06 -3.32 10.04
C ARG A 4 -2.83 -4.83 9.89
N ALA A 5 -1.60 -5.25 9.59
CA ALA A 5 -1.25 -6.66 9.53
C ALA A 5 -1.10 -7.30 10.92
N LEU A 6 -0.60 -6.54 11.91
CA LEU A 6 -0.45 -7.00 13.30
C LEU A 6 -1.79 -7.10 14.03
N GLU A 7 -2.81 -6.31 13.66
CA GLU A 7 -4.18 -6.48 14.16
C GLU A 7 -4.75 -7.88 13.90
N LEU A 8 -4.22 -8.60 12.90
CA LEU A 8 -4.59 -9.99 12.59
C LEU A 8 -3.86 -11.02 13.46
N CYS A 9 -2.86 -10.58 14.26
CA CYS A 9 -1.99 -11.44 15.06
C CYS A 9 -2.43 -11.62 16.52
N GLY A 10 -3.51 -10.95 16.94
CA GLY A 10 -3.96 -10.99 18.33
C GLY A 10 -3.03 -10.25 19.29
N ARG A 11 -3.04 -10.65 20.56
CA ARG A 11 -2.42 -9.88 21.66
C ARG A 11 -0.89 -9.92 21.69
N GLU A 12 -0.29 -11.00 21.22
CA GLU A 12 1.15 -11.23 21.24
C GLU A 12 1.67 -11.38 19.82
N PRO A 13 1.83 -10.27 19.08
CA PRO A 13 2.32 -10.31 17.71
C PRO A 13 3.77 -10.76 17.66
N ASP A 14 4.07 -11.63 16.69
CA ASP A 14 5.43 -12.02 16.36
C ASP A 14 5.74 -11.80 14.86
N ARG A 15 7.01 -12.06 14.51
CA ARG A 15 7.49 -11.91 13.14
C ARG A 15 6.80 -12.85 12.16
N ASP A 16 6.58 -14.10 12.55
CA ASP A 16 6.01 -15.11 11.66
C ASP A 16 4.56 -14.76 11.32
N CYS A 17 3.79 -14.35 12.32
CA CYS A 17 2.44 -13.87 12.12
C CYS A 17 2.40 -12.63 11.23
N LEU A 18 3.24 -11.62 11.46
CA LEU A 18 3.28 -10.43 10.60
C LEU A 18 3.47 -10.81 9.13
N LEU A 19 4.45 -11.67 8.83
CA LEU A 19 4.75 -12.09 7.46
C LEU A 19 3.61 -12.92 6.85
N LYS A 20 2.99 -13.81 7.62
CA LYS A 20 1.84 -14.59 7.16
C LYS A 20 0.64 -13.69 6.89
N SER A 21 0.36 -12.73 7.77
CA SER A 21 -0.73 -11.77 7.64
C SER A 21 -0.58 -10.90 6.39
N LEU A 22 0.63 -10.40 6.11
CA LEU A 22 0.90 -9.64 4.89
C LEU A 22 0.70 -10.48 3.62
N ARG A 23 1.16 -11.74 3.61
CA ARG A 23 1.07 -12.63 2.43
C ARG A 23 -0.32 -13.24 2.19
N ARG A 24 -1.11 -13.41 3.26
CA ARG A 24 -2.48 -13.98 3.16
C ARG A 24 -3.53 -12.92 2.84
N ALA A 25 -3.27 -11.66 3.17
CA ALA A 25 -4.20 -10.58 2.87
C ALA A 25 -4.37 -10.43 1.36
N ALA A 26 -5.58 -10.68 0.84
CA ALA A 26 -5.87 -10.53 -0.59
C ALA A 26 -5.72 -9.07 -1.07
N VAL A 27 -6.12 -8.13 -0.19
CA VAL A 27 -5.95 -6.67 -0.31
C VAL A 27 -5.82 -6.09 1.09
N ILE A 28 -4.88 -5.19 1.30
CA ILE A 28 -4.81 -4.32 2.48
C ILE A 28 -5.21 -2.91 2.04
N ASP A 29 -6.36 -2.44 2.52
CA ASP A 29 -6.86 -1.10 2.24
C ASP A 29 -6.43 -0.13 3.36
N LEU A 30 -5.69 0.91 3.00
CA LEU A 30 -5.20 1.96 3.88
C LEU A 30 -5.96 3.28 3.65
N GLY A 31 -7.30 3.22 3.72
CA GLY A 31 -8.15 4.40 3.54
C GLY A 31 -8.29 4.84 2.08
N GLY A 32 -8.46 3.87 1.17
CA GLY A 32 -8.55 4.06 -0.27
C GLY A 32 -7.27 3.73 -1.03
N PHE A 33 -6.13 3.61 -0.33
CA PHE A 33 -4.87 3.15 -0.91
C PHE A 33 -4.72 1.63 -0.72
N LYS A 34 -4.83 0.88 -1.81
CA LYS A 34 -4.85 -0.59 -1.79
C LYS A 34 -3.46 -1.16 -2.01
N LEU A 35 -3.10 -2.13 -1.18
CA LEU A 35 -1.87 -2.90 -1.28
C LEU A 35 -2.18 -4.39 -1.50
N ARG A 36 -1.35 -5.09 -2.28
CA ARG A 36 -1.43 -6.54 -2.48
C ARG A 36 -0.02 -7.12 -2.44
N TYR A 37 0.13 -8.26 -1.77
CA TYR A 37 1.39 -9.00 -1.69
C TYR A 37 1.16 -10.43 -2.18
N GLY A 38 2.17 -11.02 -2.81
CA GLY A 38 2.05 -12.32 -3.45
C GLY A 38 3.31 -13.18 -3.37
N LYS A 39 3.22 -14.42 -3.85
CA LYS A 39 4.39 -15.30 -3.95
C LYS A 39 5.36 -14.73 -4.99
N GLY A 40 6.55 -14.34 -4.55
CA GLY A 40 7.56 -13.73 -5.41
C GLY A 40 7.35 -12.24 -5.66
N ASP A 41 6.30 -11.64 -5.08
CA ASP A 41 6.00 -10.22 -5.21
C ASP A 41 5.81 -9.59 -3.83
N ASN A 42 6.83 -8.84 -3.41
CA ASN A 42 6.83 -8.10 -2.15
C ASN A 42 6.58 -6.60 -2.37
N GLN A 43 6.17 -6.19 -3.58
CA GLN A 43 5.84 -4.82 -3.92
C GLN A 43 4.33 -4.60 -3.75
N GLY A 44 3.95 -3.86 -2.71
CA GLY A 44 2.55 -3.73 -2.32
C GLY A 44 1.67 -2.98 -3.33
N SER A 45 2.23 -2.07 -4.13
CA SER A 45 1.48 -1.25 -5.09
C SER A 45 2.40 -0.67 -6.16
N ASP A 46 1.89 -0.61 -7.39
CA ASP A 46 2.52 0.05 -8.53
C ASP A 46 1.93 1.46 -8.78
N ALA A 47 1.07 1.95 -7.88
CA ALA A 47 0.41 3.22 -8.07
C ALA A 47 1.41 4.38 -8.02
N VAL A 48 1.46 5.15 -9.11
CA VAL A 48 2.27 6.37 -9.24
C VAL A 48 1.34 7.57 -9.39
N PHE A 49 1.64 8.65 -8.67
CA PHE A 49 0.87 9.89 -8.72
C PHE A 49 1.76 11.02 -9.24
N LEU A 50 1.39 11.62 -10.36
CA LEU A 50 2.06 12.80 -10.86
C LEU A 50 1.57 14.05 -10.11
N THR A 51 2.51 14.93 -9.78
CA THR A 51 2.28 16.14 -9.00
C THR A 51 3.04 17.29 -9.63
N VAL A 52 2.42 18.47 -9.67
CA VAL A 52 3.05 19.72 -10.11
C VAL A 52 3.29 20.61 -8.89
N VAL A 53 4.43 21.31 -8.87
CA VAL A 53 4.71 22.35 -7.88
C VAL A 53 4.12 23.66 -8.38
N GLY A 54 3.05 24.11 -7.75
CA GLY A 54 2.36 25.36 -8.06
C GLY A 54 2.92 26.57 -7.30
N GLU A 55 2.26 27.70 -7.48
CA GLU A 55 2.61 28.95 -6.78
C GLU A 55 2.62 28.77 -5.25
N GLY A 56 3.62 29.37 -4.60
CA GLY A 56 3.85 29.22 -3.16
C GLY A 56 4.37 27.84 -2.76
N GLY A 57 4.85 27.01 -3.71
CA GLY A 57 5.42 25.70 -3.41
C GLY A 57 4.40 24.61 -3.10
N ARG A 58 3.12 24.83 -3.44
CA ARG A 58 2.05 23.84 -3.19
C ARG A 58 2.15 22.67 -4.17
N TYR A 59 1.94 21.46 -3.66
CA TYR A 59 1.83 20.25 -4.46
C TYR A 59 0.41 20.08 -4.99
N ILE A 60 0.24 20.11 -6.30
CA ILE A 60 -1.05 19.97 -6.98
C ILE A 60 -1.08 18.61 -7.68
N PRO A 61 -2.02 17.71 -7.33
CA PRO A 61 -2.16 16.44 -8.04
C PRO A 61 -2.62 16.71 -9.47
N THR A 62 -2.02 16.02 -10.44
CA THR A 62 -2.52 16.04 -11.82
C THR A 62 -3.57 14.96 -12.01
N GLU A 63 -4.26 14.97 -13.15
CA GLU A 63 -5.07 13.83 -13.55
C GLU A 63 -4.22 12.54 -13.64
N LYS A 64 -4.85 11.41 -13.34
CA LYS A 64 -4.20 10.09 -13.31
C LYS A 64 -3.72 9.72 -14.71
N ILE A 65 -2.41 9.68 -14.93
CA ILE A 65 -1.84 9.08 -16.14
C ILE A 65 -2.06 7.56 -16.06
N ARG A 66 -2.89 7.02 -16.96
CA ARG A 66 -3.00 5.56 -17.17
C ARG A 66 -2.10 5.17 -18.33
N ARG A 67 -1.38 4.06 -18.19
CA ARG A 67 -0.64 3.44 -19.31
C ARG A 67 -1.68 2.94 -20.33
N PRO A 68 -1.49 3.17 -21.65
CA PRO A 68 -2.31 2.51 -22.65
C PRO A 68 -2.07 0.99 -22.59
N GLU A 69 -3.15 0.22 -22.74
CA GLU A 69 -3.14 -1.25 -22.83
C GLU A 69 -2.47 -1.73 -24.11
#